data_AF-A0A7W3NKJ8-F1
#
_entry.id   AF-A0A7W3NKJ8-F1
#
_cell.length_a   1.000
_cell.length_b   1.000
_cell.length_c   1.000
_cell.angle_alpha   90.00
_cell.angle_beta   90.00
_cell.angle_gamma   90.00
#
_symmetry.space_group_name_H-M   'P 1'
#
loop_
_entity.id
_entity.type
_entity.pdbx_description
1 polymer ?
#
loop_
_entity_poly.entity_id
_entity_poly.type
_entity_poly.pdbx_seq_one_letter_code
_entity_poly.pdbx_strand_id
1 'polypeptide(L)'
;MTTVHRDSSPDEIRAWLIERVAYYLELPADNIDPGTELAQYGLDSVYSMSIIAEIEDQLQVKIDEMAAWKYPTINALVEYAENLISEPVHSAP
;
A
#
# COMPACT_ATOMS: atom_id res chain seq x y z
N MET A 1 -1.89 3.66 -15.76
CA MET A 1 -2.34 3.63 -14.36
C MET A 1 -2.90 2.24 -14.14
N THR A 2 -2.12 1.39 -13.50
CA THR A 2 -2.58 0.07 -13.06
C THR A 2 -3.69 0.28 -12.04
N THR A 3 -4.76 -0.48 -12.13
CA THR A 3 -5.88 -0.47 -11.18
C THR A 3 -5.82 -1.78 -10.43
N VAL A 4 -5.93 -1.74 -9.09
CA VAL A 4 -5.94 -2.93 -8.26
C VAL A 4 -7.32 -3.13 -7.68
N HIS A 5 -7.69 -4.39 -7.48
CA HIS A 5 -8.99 -4.80 -6.96
C HIS A 5 -8.78 -5.77 -5.80
N ARG A 6 -9.84 -6.03 -5.05
CA ARG A 6 -9.80 -6.99 -3.93
C ARG A 6 -9.38 -8.41 -4.34
N ASP A 7 -9.56 -8.76 -5.60
CA ASP A 7 -9.20 -10.05 -6.20
C ASP A 7 -7.80 -10.04 -6.85
N SER A 8 -7.09 -8.90 -6.80
CA SER A 8 -5.73 -8.78 -7.29
C SER A 8 -4.74 -9.55 -6.42
N SER A 9 -3.72 -10.10 -7.08
CA SER A 9 -2.64 -10.83 -6.43
C SER A 9 -1.72 -9.88 -5.64
N PRO A 10 -1.00 -10.36 -4.61
CA PRO A 10 -0.01 -9.55 -3.89
C PRO A 10 1.03 -8.89 -4.80
N ASP A 11 1.47 -9.57 -5.85
CA ASP A 11 2.38 -9.01 -6.86
C ASP A 11 1.77 -7.83 -7.62
N GLU A 12 0.46 -7.86 -7.91
CA GLU A 12 -0.24 -6.76 -8.59
C GLU A 12 -0.38 -5.55 -7.66
N ILE A 13 -0.74 -5.78 -6.40
CA ILE A 13 -0.81 -4.75 -5.36
C ILE A 13 0.57 -4.11 -5.15
N ARG A 14 1.62 -4.93 -5.12
CA ARG A 14 3.01 -4.48 -5.00
C ARG A 14 3.42 -3.60 -6.18
N ALA A 15 3.19 -4.05 -7.40
CA ALA A 15 3.54 -3.30 -8.60
C ALA A 15 2.80 -1.95 -8.64
N TRP A 16 1.51 -1.96 -8.28
CA TRP A 16 0.72 -0.74 -8.19
C TRP A 16 1.24 0.23 -7.13
N LEU A 17 1.57 -0.25 -5.94
CA LEU A 17 2.15 0.58 -4.88
C LEU A 17 3.50 1.17 -5.29
N ILE A 18 4.36 0.37 -5.93
CA ILE A 18 5.63 0.82 -6.49
C ILE A 18 5.39 1.97 -7.49
N GLU A 19 4.47 1.81 -8.44
CA GLU A 19 4.13 2.86 -9.39
C GLU A 19 3.58 4.12 -8.69
N ARG A 20 2.78 3.96 -7.64
CA ARG A 20 2.20 5.08 -6.88
C ARG A 20 3.27 5.86 -6.12
N VAL A 21 4.14 5.14 -5.41
CA VAL A 21 5.26 5.72 -4.67
C VAL A 21 6.24 6.40 -5.62
N ALA A 22 6.58 5.74 -6.73
CA ALA A 22 7.40 6.30 -7.81
C ALA A 22 6.81 7.60 -8.35
N TYR A 23 5.51 7.63 -8.61
CA TYR A 23 4.79 8.82 -9.06
C TYR A 23 4.86 9.97 -8.05
N TYR A 24 4.68 9.69 -6.75
CA TYR A 24 4.76 10.71 -5.70
C TYR A 24 6.17 11.24 -5.47
N LEU A 25 7.18 10.40 -5.63
CA LEU A 25 8.59 10.76 -5.49
C LEU A 25 9.20 11.33 -6.77
N GLU A 26 8.45 11.35 -7.87
CA GLU A 26 8.92 11.68 -9.21
C GLU A 26 10.15 10.85 -9.64
N LEU A 27 10.20 9.60 -9.16
CA LEU A 27 11.24 8.63 -9.46
C LEU A 27 10.71 7.55 -10.43
N PRO A 28 11.58 6.90 -11.20
CA PRO A 28 11.20 5.72 -11.95
C PRO A 28 10.88 4.56 -11.00
N ALA A 29 9.83 3.80 -11.31
CA ALA A 29 9.41 2.61 -10.56
C ALA A 29 10.54 1.60 -10.32
N ASP A 30 11.47 1.48 -11.26
CA ASP A 30 12.66 0.61 -11.17
C ASP A 30 13.63 1.02 -10.04
N ASN A 31 13.58 2.28 -9.58
CA ASN A 31 14.40 2.78 -8.46
C ASN A 31 13.70 2.66 -7.09
N ILE A 32 12.44 2.24 -7.07
CA ILE A 32 11.69 2.03 -5.83
C ILE A 32 11.87 0.58 -5.40
N ASP A 33 12.61 0.39 -4.31
CA ASP A 33 12.78 -0.92 -3.70
C ASP A 33 11.65 -1.14 -2.69
N PRO A 34 10.85 -2.22 -2.84
CA PRO A 34 9.69 -2.45 -1.99
C PRO A 34 10.05 -2.93 -0.57
N GLY A 35 11.31 -3.29 -0.32
CA GLY A 35 11.84 -3.61 1.01
C GLY A 35 12.45 -2.41 1.74
N THR A 36 12.59 -1.26 1.06
CA THR A 36 13.13 -0.05 1.64
C THR A 36 12.01 0.79 2.26
N GLU A 37 12.31 1.43 3.40
CA GLU A 37 11.33 2.26 4.08
C GLU A 37 11.00 3.49 3.25
N LEU A 38 9.71 3.79 3.14
CA LEU A 38 9.20 4.95 2.40
C LEU A 38 9.80 6.27 2.93
N ALA A 39 10.03 6.35 4.24
CA ALA A 39 10.70 7.48 4.88
C ALA A 39 12.15 7.68 4.41
N GLN A 40 12.88 6.61 4.04
CA GLN A 40 14.23 6.72 3.50
C GLN A 40 14.25 7.34 2.10
N TYR A 41 13.17 7.19 1.35
CA TYR A 41 12.97 7.89 0.07
C TYR A 41 12.54 9.35 0.22
N GLY A 42 12.26 9.81 1.45
CA GLY A 42 11.71 11.14 1.71
C GLY A 42 10.18 11.21 1.58
N LEU A 43 9.50 10.05 1.57
CA LEU A 43 8.05 10.00 1.56
C LEU A 43 7.51 10.35 2.96
N ASP A 44 6.97 11.56 3.12
CA ASP A 44 6.45 12.06 4.40
C ASP A 44 5.01 11.57 4.71
N SER A 45 4.49 11.88 5.90
CA SER A 45 3.18 11.44 6.42
C SER A 45 2.00 11.79 5.50
N VAL A 46 2.11 12.87 4.71
CA VAL A 46 1.07 13.30 3.76
C VAL A 46 0.83 12.27 2.65
N TYR A 47 1.91 11.72 2.10
CA TYR A 47 1.82 10.70 1.04
C TYR A 47 1.40 9.36 1.62
N SER A 48 1.84 9.04 2.83
CA SER A 48 1.42 7.84 3.55
C SER A 48 -0.10 7.79 3.70
N MET A 49 -0.73 8.86 4.19
CA MET A 49 -2.19 8.93 4.28
C MET A 49 -2.89 8.82 2.91
N SER A 50 -2.31 9.40 1.86
CA SER A 50 -2.87 9.33 0.51
C SER A 50 -2.85 7.90 -0.05
N ILE A 51 -1.72 7.20 0.10
CA ILE A 51 -1.58 5.80 -0.32
C ILE A 51 -2.55 4.92 0.45
N ILE A 52 -2.68 5.11 1.76
CA ILE A 52 -3.59 4.33 2.60
C ILE A 52 -5.05 4.53 2.15
N ALA A 53 -5.48 5.78 1.96
CA ALA A 53 -6.83 6.08 1.48
C ALA A 53 -7.12 5.44 0.10
N GLU A 54 -6.13 5.43 -0.80
CA GLU A 54 -6.28 4.77 -2.10
C GLU A 54 -6.34 3.24 -1.97
N ILE A 55 -5.52 2.63 -1.10
CA ILE A 55 -5.60 1.18 -0.87
C ILE A 55 -6.99 0.81 -0.34
N GLU A 56 -7.51 1.56 0.63
CA GLU A 56 -8.85 1.35 1.20
C GLU A 56 -9.95 1.44 0.13
N ASP A 57 -9.88 2.45 -0.73
CA ASP A 57 -10.81 2.65 -1.84
C ASP A 57 -10.74 1.52 -2.87
N GLN A 58 -9.53 1.18 -3.33
CA GLN A 58 -9.31 0.20 -4.40
C GLN A 58 -9.62 -1.24 -3.95
N LEU A 59 -9.15 -1.62 -2.76
CA LEU A 59 -9.32 -2.98 -2.24
C LEU A 59 -10.60 -3.15 -1.42
N GLN A 60 -11.34 -2.06 -1.17
CA GLN A 60 -12.55 -2.04 -0.33
C GLN A 60 -12.29 -2.63 1.07
N VAL A 61 -11.12 -2.30 1.63
CA VAL A 61 -10.67 -2.73 2.96
C VAL A 61 -10.57 -1.54 3.91
N LYS A 62 -10.48 -1.81 5.21
CA LYS A 62 -10.22 -0.78 6.22
C LYS A 62 -8.81 -0.92 6.77
N ILE A 63 -8.00 0.09 6.54
CA ILE A 63 -6.62 0.13 7.01
C ILE A 63 -6.52 1.06 8.22
N ASP A 64 -5.77 0.63 9.21
CA ASP A 64 -5.52 1.44 10.40
C ASP A 64 -4.61 2.62 10.03
N GLU A 65 -4.89 3.82 10.54
CA GLU A 65 -4.06 5.01 10.30
C GLU A 65 -2.61 4.83 10.77
N MET A 66 -2.39 3.96 11.78
CA MET A 66 -1.05 3.60 12.26
C MET A 66 -0.40 2.53 11.40
N ALA A 67 -1.08 1.96 10.39
CA ALA A 67 -0.52 0.93 9.52
C ALA A 67 0.68 1.47 8.73
N ALA A 68 0.64 2.71 8.24
CA ALA A 68 1.80 3.31 7.57
C ALA A 68 3.03 3.44 8.50
N TRP A 69 2.79 3.61 9.81
CA TRP A 69 3.83 3.62 10.83
C TRP A 69 4.34 2.21 11.20
N LYS A 70 3.44 1.22 11.26
CA LYS A 70 3.78 -0.17 11.57
C LYS A 70 4.43 -0.90 10.40
N TYR A 71 4.05 -0.52 9.18
CA TYR A 71 4.43 -1.14 7.93
C TYR A 71 5.04 -0.07 7.01
N PRO A 72 6.25 0.43 7.33
CA PRO A 72 6.87 1.54 6.60
C PRO A 72 7.42 1.14 5.23
N THR A 73 7.19 -0.09 4.76
CA THR A 73 7.68 -0.63 3.49
C THR A 73 6.52 -1.10 2.61
N ILE A 74 6.71 -1.09 1.29
CA ILE A 74 5.70 -1.56 0.34
C ILE A 74 5.38 -3.03 0.59
N ASN A 75 6.39 -3.88 0.81
CA ASN A 75 6.18 -5.30 1.12
C ASN A 75 5.25 -5.49 2.33
N ALA A 76 5.50 -4.75 3.40
CA ALA A 76 4.70 -4.87 4.61
C ALA A 76 3.25 -4.39 4.41
N LEU A 77 3.03 -3.35 3.60
CA LEU A 77 1.68 -2.90 3.22
C LEU A 77 0.95 -3.94 2.35
N VAL A 78 1.65 -4.58 1.42
CA VAL A 78 1.10 -5.66 0.58
C VAL A 78 0.68 -6.85 1.44
N GLU A 79 1.56 -7.30 2.35
CA GLU A 79 1.25 -8.40 3.27
C GLU A 79 0.06 -8.05 4.17
N TYR A 80 0.01 -6.82 4.68
CA TYR A 80 -1.12 -6.36 5.49
C TYR A 80 -2.43 -6.35 4.68
N ALA A 81 -2.41 -5.82 3.45
CA ALA A 81 -3.56 -5.80 2.56
C ALA A 81 -4.03 -7.23 2.21
N GLU A 82 -3.12 -8.16 1.93
CA GLU A 82 -3.45 -9.56 1.66
C GLU A 82 -4.16 -10.22 2.84
N ASN A 83 -3.69 -9.96 4.06
CA ASN A 83 -4.35 -10.47 5.27
C ASN A 83 -5.77 -9.90 5.41
N LEU A 84 -5.97 -8.60 5.15
CA LEU A 84 -7.29 -7.97 5.19
C LEU A 84 -8.25 -8.48 4.12
N ILE A 85 -7.75 -8.81 2.93
CA ILE A 85 -8.57 -9.38 1.85
C ILE A 85 -9.00 -10.81 2.23
N SER A 86 -8.05 -11.58 2.78
CA SER A 86 -8.22 -12.99 3.17
C SER A 86 -9.10 -13.16 4.41
N GLU A 87 -9.04 -12.22 5.35
CA GLU A 87 -9.99 -12.15 6.45
C GLU A 87 -11.34 -11.63 5.93
N PRO A 88 -12.43 -12.44 5.97
CA PRO A 88 -13.75 -11.88 5.74
C PRO A 88 -13.98 -10.83 6.83
N VAL A 89 -14.36 -9.61 6.44
CA VAL A 89 -14.71 -8.45 7.29
C VAL A 89 -15.93 -8.69 8.23
N HIS A 90 -16.15 -9.93 8.65
CA HIS A 90 -17.19 -10.36 9.56
C HIS A 90 -16.59 -10.59 10.95
N SER A 91 -16.62 -9.55 11.79
CA SER A 91 -17.00 -9.68 13.20
C SER A 91 -16.96 -8.32 13.90
N ALA A 92 -18.11 -7.65 13.97
CA ALA A 92 -18.58 -7.07 15.22
C ALA A 92 -20.13 -7.05 15.20
N PRO A 93 -20.79 -7.54 16.26
CA PRO A 93 -22.26 -7.63 16.38
C PRO A 93 -22.96 -6.28 16.56
#